data_AF-A0A0Q9NGB9-F1
#
_entry.id   AF-A0A0Q9NGB9-F1
#
_cell.length_a   1.000
_cell.length_b   1.000
_cell.length_c   1.000
_cell.angle_alpha   90.00
_cell.angle_beta   90.00
_cell.angle_gamma   90.00
#
_symmetry.space_group_name_H-M   'P 1'
#
loop_
_entity.id
_entity.type
_entity.pdbx_description
1 polymer ?
#
loop_
_entity_poly.entity_id
_entity_poly.type
_entity_poly.pdbx_seq_one_letter_code
_entity_poly.pdbx_strand_id
1 'polypeptide(L)'
;MGAGHSHTGHGGIDPTPRALAARRKANWILAAVLVPLTLLTVVAMVLLWPSGSKDGLKLSSPYAAAPGVSFDTGTIQRVVVGPCMDGAAQADGQAAPAPEQAPQAGQAPPAPGAGQGSQCTFAYTDPDKGGNPVKVVINPDVAKSHGVKAGDGIRYLNLSQTQGAAAQGTPSYVFVDFVRTLPIILLAVLYAVVVIAVARWRGLRALIGLLGAYAVLVSFMLPGLVEGKPPLLLALVGSTVIMIGVLYFAHGFTARTSTALLGTMFGLGITAVLAAWATDAANLAGVGSHDAATLANVSDHISISGIILCGLIISGLGVLNDVTITQSSAVWELWELAPGTSRRKLFASAMRIGRDHIASTVYTIAFAYAGAALPVLIIVMLYERPLGDALTSAELSEEVIRTLVGSIGLVLAIPVTTLIAVLVVKATGLRGAALPADDGGSVHDGAAADHASDGGTGAAPDGDGSGPAPESRRGRRAELRR
;
A
#
# COMPACT_ATOMS: atom_id res chain seq x y z
N MET A 1 22.44 -61.69 18.79
CA MET A 1 21.53 -61.11 17.78
C MET A 1 21.32 -59.64 18.13
N GLY A 2 21.65 -58.75 17.21
CA GLY A 2 21.57 -57.29 17.39
C GLY A 2 22.30 -56.63 16.23
N ALA A 3 21.62 -56.50 15.09
CA ALA A 3 22.17 -55.98 13.85
C ALA A 3 22.38 -54.46 13.94
N GLY A 4 23.59 -54.01 13.64
CA GLY A 4 23.89 -52.59 13.41
C GLY A 4 23.47 -52.20 11.99
N HIS A 5 22.60 -51.19 11.88
CA HIS A 5 22.31 -50.53 10.61
C HIS A 5 23.30 -49.38 10.40
N SER A 6 24.25 -49.59 9.49
CA SER A 6 25.12 -48.54 8.96
C SER A 6 24.36 -47.73 7.91
N HIS A 7 24.17 -46.44 8.17
CA HIS A 7 23.65 -45.50 7.17
C HIS A 7 24.68 -45.34 6.04
N THR A 8 24.36 -45.86 4.86
CA THR A 8 25.07 -45.59 3.62
C THR A 8 24.91 -44.11 3.27
N GLY A 9 26.04 -43.42 3.12
CA GLY A 9 26.08 -42.01 2.79
C GLY A 9 25.32 -41.72 1.50
N HIS A 10 24.47 -40.70 1.54
CA HIS A 10 23.92 -40.07 0.35
C HIS A 10 25.10 -39.59 -0.51
N GLY A 11 25.40 -40.35 -1.59
CA GLY A 11 26.27 -39.91 -2.65
C GLY A 11 25.67 -38.66 -3.30
N GLY A 12 26.13 -37.49 -2.85
CA GLY A 12 25.89 -36.24 -3.55
C GLY A 12 26.54 -36.37 -4.92
N ILE A 13 25.72 -36.46 -5.97
CA ILE A 13 26.21 -36.33 -7.34
C ILE A 13 26.76 -34.90 -7.44
N ASP A 14 28.08 -34.78 -7.48
CA ASP A 14 28.74 -33.50 -7.67
C ASP A 14 28.25 -32.89 -9.00
N PRO A 15 27.84 -31.61 -9.00
CA PRO A 15 27.34 -30.97 -10.19
C PRO A 15 28.43 -30.96 -11.28
N THR A 16 28.07 -31.42 -12.48
CA THR A 16 29.01 -31.44 -13.60
C THR A 16 29.63 -30.06 -13.84
N PRO A 17 30.90 -29.96 -14.27
CA PRO A 17 31.57 -28.68 -14.53
C PRO A 17 30.79 -27.77 -15.49
N ARG A 18 30.05 -28.35 -16.45
CA ARG A 18 29.16 -27.62 -17.37
C ARG A 18 27.95 -26.98 -16.66
N ALA A 19 27.35 -27.69 -15.69
CA ALA A 19 26.25 -27.14 -14.89
C ALA A 19 26.72 -26.02 -13.96
N LEU A 20 27.92 -26.14 -13.38
CA LEU A 20 28.55 -25.08 -12.59
C LEU A 20 28.89 -23.85 -13.46
N ALA A 21 29.42 -24.05 -14.66
CA ALA A 21 29.73 -22.98 -15.60
C ALA A 21 28.46 -22.23 -16.06
N ALA A 22 27.36 -22.94 -16.34
CA ALA A 22 26.10 -22.34 -16.74
C ALA A 22 25.47 -21.50 -15.60
N ARG A 23 25.52 -22.00 -14.35
CA ARG A 23 25.14 -21.25 -13.14
C ARG A 23 25.95 -19.97 -12.97
N ARG A 24 27.28 -20.09 -13.11
CA ARG A 24 28.19 -18.96 -13.00
C ARG A 24 27.89 -17.91 -14.07
N LYS A 25 27.64 -18.34 -15.30
CA LYS A 25 27.29 -17.45 -16.42
C LYS A 25 25.97 -16.71 -16.19
N ALA A 26 24.93 -17.39 -15.71
CA ALA A 26 23.64 -16.76 -15.43
C ALA A 26 23.72 -15.72 -14.31
N ASN A 27 24.38 -16.06 -13.19
CA ASN A 27 24.61 -15.13 -12.09
C ASN A 27 25.48 -13.95 -12.52
N TRP A 28 26.47 -14.21 -13.38
CA TRP A 28 27.33 -13.17 -13.92
C TRP A 28 26.58 -12.22 -14.86
N ILE A 29 25.68 -12.73 -15.72
CA ILE A 29 24.81 -11.89 -16.56
C ILE A 29 23.90 -11.01 -15.70
N LEU A 30 23.26 -11.58 -14.67
CA LEU A 30 22.43 -10.82 -13.74
C LEU A 30 23.24 -9.72 -13.05
N ALA A 31 24.44 -10.05 -12.57
CA ALA A 31 25.35 -9.08 -11.96
C ALA A 31 25.82 -8.01 -12.96
N ALA A 32 26.12 -8.38 -14.21
CA ALA A 32 26.57 -7.48 -15.26
C ALA A 32 25.51 -6.45 -15.66
N VAL A 33 24.22 -6.74 -15.43
CA VAL A 33 23.12 -5.78 -15.63
C VAL A 33 22.84 -5.00 -14.35
N LEU A 34 22.70 -5.68 -13.22
CA LEU A 34 22.27 -5.06 -11.97
C LEU A 34 23.35 -4.20 -11.31
N VAL A 35 24.62 -4.59 -11.37
CA VAL A 35 25.70 -3.81 -10.74
C VAL A 35 25.86 -2.43 -11.40
N PRO A 36 25.97 -2.30 -12.74
CA PRO A 36 26.01 -0.99 -13.36
C PRO A 36 24.76 -0.16 -13.09
N LEU A 37 23.59 -0.80 -13.08
CA LEU A 37 22.34 -0.10 -12.82
C LEU A 37 22.27 0.40 -11.38
N THR A 38 22.64 -0.41 -10.38
CA THR A 38 22.75 0.00 -8.99
C THR A 38 23.77 1.13 -8.81
N LEU A 39 24.95 1.03 -9.45
CA LEU A 39 25.95 2.10 -9.40
C LEU A 39 25.40 3.39 -10.00
N LEU A 40 24.73 3.31 -11.15
CA LEU A 40 24.07 4.46 -11.78
C LEU A 40 23.00 5.06 -10.87
N THR A 41 22.17 4.22 -10.22
CA THR A 41 21.16 4.68 -9.26
C THR A 41 21.80 5.37 -8.06
N VAL A 42 22.88 4.82 -7.51
CA VAL A 42 23.58 5.42 -6.36
C VAL A 42 24.22 6.75 -6.75
N VAL A 43 24.90 6.83 -7.91
CA VAL A 43 25.46 8.08 -8.42
C VAL A 43 24.35 9.11 -8.65
N ALA A 44 23.24 8.71 -9.28
CA ALA A 44 22.10 9.60 -9.48
C ALA A 44 21.49 10.07 -8.15
N MET A 45 21.39 9.20 -7.14
CA MET A 45 20.91 9.55 -5.81
C MET A 45 21.84 10.56 -5.12
N VAL A 46 23.15 10.39 -5.23
CA VAL A 46 24.14 11.34 -4.69
C VAL A 46 24.05 12.69 -5.39
N LEU A 47 23.94 12.70 -6.72
CA LEU A 47 23.78 13.94 -7.51
C LEU A 47 22.45 14.66 -7.23
N LEU A 48 21.38 13.88 -6.99
CA LEU A 48 20.06 14.40 -6.65
C LEU A 48 19.87 14.59 -5.14
N TRP A 49 20.88 14.36 -4.30
CA TRP A 49 20.71 14.40 -2.85
C TRP A 49 20.33 15.81 -2.38
N PRO A 50 19.23 15.98 -1.64
CA PRO A 50 18.79 17.30 -1.22
C PRO A 50 19.77 17.93 -0.23
N SER A 51 20.00 19.22 -0.38
CA SER A 51 20.89 19.99 0.51
C SER A 51 20.36 20.08 1.94
N GLY A 52 19.05 19.91 2.11
CA GLY A 52 18.36 20.01 3.40
C GLY A 52 18.08 21.46 3.82
N SER A 53 18.42 22.45 3.00
CA SER A 53 18.08 23.84 3.25
C SER A 53 16.56 24.03 3.09
N LYS A 54 15.90 24.46 4.16
CA LYS A 54 14.48 24.90 4.13
C LYS A 54 14.40 26.43 4.09
N ASP A 55 15.44 27.07 3.55
CA ASP A 55 15.63 28.51 3.63
C ASP A 55 14.53 29.21 2.83
N GLY A 56 13.67 29.97 3.52
CA GLY A 56 12.55 30.71 2.93
C GLY A 56 11.22 29.94 2.83
N LEU A 57 11.22 28.61 2.93
CA LEU A 57 10.00 27.78 2.79
C LEU A 57 9.47 27.33 4.15
N LYS A 58 8.95 28.29 4.91
CA LYS A 58 8.10 28.00 6.05
C LYS A 58 6.67 28.19 5.59
N LEU A 59 5.87 27.11 5.59
CA LEU A 59 4.45 27.30 5.78
C LEU A 59 4.30 28.01 7.12
N SER A 60 3.99 29.30 7.09
CA SER A 60 3.43 29.98 8.23
C SER A 60 2.18 29.18 8.57
N SER A 61 2.26 28.33 9.59
CA SER A 61 1.06 27.77 10.18
C SER A 61 0.17 28.99 10.44
N PRO A 62 -1.06 29.03 9.89
CA PRO A 62 -1.95 30.19 10.04
C PRO A 62 -2.17 30.53 11.52
N TYR A 63 -1.80 29.61 12.41
CA TYR A 63 -1.82 29.76 13.84
C TYR A 63 -0.46 30.06 14.49
N ALA A 64 0.68 29.62 13.96
CA ALA A 64 2.00 29.83 14.60
C ALA A 64 2.70 31.15 14.21
N ALA A 65 2.08 31.98 13.36
CA ALA A 65 2.68 33.22 12.87
C ALA A 65 2.64 34.38 13.90
N ALA A 66 1.81 34.30 14.95
CA ALA A 66 1.71 35.33 15.98
C ALA A 66 2.54 34.99 17.24
N PRO A 67 3.34 35.93 17.79
CA PRO A 67 4.02 35.74 19.07
C PRO A 67 3.02 35.37 20.18
N GLY A 68 3.33 34.32 20.94
CA GLY A 68 2.49 33.84 22.05
C GLY A 68 1.46 32.76 21.70
N VAL A 69 1.44 32.26 20.46
CA VAL A 69 0.61 31.09 20.11
C VAL A 69 1.37 29.78 20.34
N SER A 70 0.77 28.85 21.07
CA SER A 70 1.29 27.48 21.22
C SER A 70 0.23 26.43 20.88
N PHE A 71 0.69 25.22 20.51
CA PHE A 71 -0.15 24.03 20.47
C PHE A 71 0.06 23.23 21.75
N ASP A 72 -1.03 22.96 22.45
CA ASP A 72 -1.03 22.18 23.69
C ASP A 72 -2.00 21.00 23.55
N THR A 73 -1.86 20.03 24.45
CA THR A 73 -2.73 18.86 24.52
C THR A 73 -3.39 18.77 25.90
N GLY A 74 -4.53 18.11 25.96
CA GLY A 74 -5.25 17.90 27.20
C GLY A 74 -6.41 16.91 27.06
N THR A 75 -6.99 16.55 28.18
CA THR A 75 -8.11 15.59 28.26
C THR A 75 -9.42 16.31 28.58
N ILE A 76 -10.46 16.07 27.79
CA ILE A 76 -11.77 16.68 28.02
C ILE A 76 -12.40 16.08 29.29
N GLN A 77 -12.79 16.94 30.23
CA GLN A 77 -13.51 16.55 31.44
C GLN A 77 -15.02 16.60 31.25
N ARG A 78 -15.51 17.65 30.58
CA ARG A 78 -16.92 17.80 30.25
C ARG A 78 -17.12 18.66 29.03
N VAL A 79 -18.25 18.43 28.37
CA VAL A 79 -18.68 19.15 27.16
C VAL A 79 -19.97 19.87 27.49
N VAL A 80 -20.06 21.15 27.11
CA VAL A 80 -21.28 21.94 27.26
C VAL A 80 -21.61 22.65 25.95
N VAL A 81 -22.89 22.93 25.76
CA VAL A 81 -23.36 23.76 24.66
C VAL A 81 -23.89 25.05 25.27
N GLY A 82 -23.46 26.19 24.74
CA GLY A 82 -23.90 27.49 25.22
C GLY A 82 -23.73 28.58 24.15
N PRO A 83 -24.20 29.81 24.44
CA PRO A 83 -24.01 30.94 23.54
C PRO A 83 -22.55 31.11 23.10
N CYS A 84 -22.31 31.29 21.81
CA CYS A 84 -20.94 31.45 21.29
C CYS A 84 -20.16 32.62 21.90
N MET A 85 -20.86 33.65 22.41
CA MET A 85 -20.23 34.80 23.10
C MET A 85 -19.56 34.41 24.41
N ASP A 86 -19.90 33.25 25.00
CA ASP A 86 -19.29 32.75 26.23
C ASP A 86 -17.87 32.21 25.99
N GLY A 87 -17.42 32.06 24.74
CA GLY A 87 -16.06 31.61 24.42
C GLY A 87 -14.95 32.56 24.86
N ALA A 88 -15.28 33.84 25.06
CA ALA A 88 -14.37 34.88 25.53
C ALA A 88 -14.20 34.91 27.06
N ALA A 89 -15.20 34.44 27.81
CA ALA A 89 -15.20 34.49 29.26
C ALA A 89 -14.50 33.25 29.83
N GLN A 90 -13.30 33.45 30.39
CA GLN A 90 -12.63 32.43 31.19
C GLN A 90 -13.46 32.15 32.45
N ALA A 91 -13.68 30.87 32.74
CA ALA A 91 -14.29 30.44 33.99
C ALA A 91 -13.24 30.50 35.09
N ASP A 92 -12.97 31.70 35.62
CA ASP A 92 -12.45 31.79 36.99
C ASP A 92 -13.55 31.27 37.92
N GLY A 93 -13.20 30.31 38.77
CA GLY A 93 -14.11 29.46 39.53
C GLY A 93 -14.90 30.14 40.65
N GLN A 94 -15.72 31.13 40.35
CA GLN A 94 -16.82 31.54 41.22
C GLN A 94 -18.09 31.78 40.41
N ALA A 95 -19.06 30.87 40.57
CA ALA A 95 -20.46 31.18 40.30
C ALA A 95 -20.89 32.28 41.28
N ALA A 96 -20.86 33.54 40.84
CA ALA A 96 -21.60 34.60 41.50
C ALA A 96 -23.08 34.50 41.07
N PRO A 97 -24.05 34.51 42.00
CA PRO A 97 -25.45 34.57 41.62
C PRO A 97 -25.72 35.86 40.87
N ALA A 98 -26.44 35.75 39.75
CA ALA A 98 -26.90 36.88 38.97
C ALA A 98 -27.70 37.87 39.85
N PRO A 99 -27.49 39.19 39.75
CA PRO A 99 -28.36 40.14 40.41
C PRO A 99 -29.75 40.09 39.78
N GLU A 100 -30.74 39.80 40.60
CA GLU A 100 -32.16 39.82 40.29
C GLU A 100 -32.56 41.26 39.93
N GLN A 101 -32.60 41.58 38.62
CA GLN A 101 -33.10 42.85 38.13
C GLN A 101 -34.61 42.79 37.99
N ALA A 102 -35.29 43.59 38.82
CA ALA A 102 -36.73 43.82 38.80
C ALA A 102 -37.22 44.34 37.43
N PRO A 103 -38.47 44.03 37.02
CA PRO A 103 -38.94 44.31 35.68
C PRO A 103 -39.23 45.80 35.47
N GLN A 104 -38.49 46.45 34.55
CA GLN A 104 -38.90 47.72 33.99
C GLN A 104 -39.93 47.49 32.88
N ALA A 105 -41.16 47.98 33.11
CA ALA A 105 -42.23 47.99 32.13
C ALA A 105 -41.90 48.99 30.99
N GLY A 106 -41.80 48.49 29.76
CA GLY A 106 -41.66 49.37 28.59
C GLY A 106 -41.12 48.77 27.29
N GLN A 107 -41.05 47.46 27.11
CA GLN A 107 -40.55 46.85 25.86
C GLN A 107 -41.67 46.18 25.06
N ALA A 108 -41.79 46.61 23.81
CA ALA A 108 -42.65 46.03 22.79
C ALA A 108 -42.41 44.52 22.65
N PRO A 109 -43.44 43.72 22.29
CA PRO A 109 -43.29 42.28 22.18
C PRO A 109 -42.19 41.93 21.17
N PRO A 110 -41.26 41.02 21.50
CA PRO A 110 -40.23 40.59 20.56
C PRO A 110 -40.90 39.88 19.38
N ALA A 111 -40.47 40.23 18.17
CA ALA A 111 -40.84 39.52 16.96
C ALA A 111 -40.44 38.03 17.09
N PRO A 112 -41.29 37.08 16.68
CA PRO A 112 -40.95 35.66 16.73
C PRO A 112 -39.81 35.38 15.75
N GLY A 113 -38.60 35.16 16.29
CA GLY A 113 -37.41 34.77 15.52
C GLY A 113 -36.11 35.52 15.84
N ALA A 114 -36.15 36.60 16.64
CA ALA A 114 -34.95 37.32 17.05
C ALA A 114 -34.47 36.83 18.43
N GLY A 115 -33.63 35.79 18.47
CA GLY A 115 -33.06 35.34 19.75
C GLY A 115 -32.40 33.96 19.83
N GLN A 116 -32.26 33.20 18.74
CA GLN A 116 -31.37 32.04 18.77
C GLN A 116 -29.95 32.53 18.50
N GLY A 117 -29.28 33.02 19.54
CA GLY A 117 -27.83 33.19 19.50
C GLY A 117 -27.19 31.89 19.04
N SER A 118 -26.18 31.96 18.18
CA SER A 118 -25.45 30.78 17.72
C SER A 118 -24.95 30.00 18.94
N GLN A 119 -25.33 28.72 19.02
CA GLN A 119 -24.89 27.79 20.06
C GLN A 119 -23.54 27.23 19.66
N CYS A 120 -22.56 27.33 20.55
CA CYS A 120 -21.23 26.76 20.39
C CYS A 120 -21.02 25.61 21.38
N THR A 121 -20.24 24.63 20.96
CA THR A 121 -19.80 23.53 21.81
C THR A 121 -18.47 23.91 22.46
N PHE A 122 -18.40 23.78 23.78
CA PHE A 122 -17.22 24.05 24.58
C PHE A 122 -16.79 22.78 25.33
N ALA A 123 -15.50 22.47 25.27
CA ALA A 123 -14.89 21.38 26.03
C ALA A 123 -14.04 21.96 27.15
N TYR A 124 -14.39 21.65 28.40
CA TYR A 124 -13.51 21.93 29.54
C TYR A 124 -12.46 20.84 29.59
N THR A 125 -11.21 21.23 29.42
CA THR A 125 -10.11 20.34 29.11
C THR A 125 -9.00 20.54 30.14
N ASP A 126 -8.55 19.45 30.76
CA ASP A 126 -7.40 19.48 31.65
C ASP A 126 -6.12 19.43 30.82
N PRO A 127 -5.23 20.45 30.89
CA PRO A 127 -3.97 20.44 30.15
C PRO A 127 -3.05 19.31 30.62
N ASP A 128 -2.42 18.60 29.68
CA ASP A 128 -1.46 17.53 30.01
C ASP A 128 -0.21 18.07 30.73
N LYS A 129 0.12 19.34 30.50
CA LYS A 129 1.21 20.06 31.18
C LYS A 129 0.87 20.46 32.63
N GLY A 130 -0.32 20.14 33.11
CA GLY A 130 -0.85 20.60 34.39
C GLY A 130 -1.37 22.04 34.33
N GLY A 131 -2.13 22.42 35.35
CA GLY A 131 -2.80 23.72 35.44
C GLY A 131 -4.30 23.60 35.65
N ASN A 132 -5.01 24.72 35.57
CA ASN A 132 -6.46 24.75 35.68
C ASN A 132 -7.13 24.26 34.38
N PRO A 133 -8.33 23.67 34.45
CA PRO A 133 -9.09 23.28 33.27
C PRO A 133 -9.32 24.49 32.35
N VAL A 134 -9.02 24.34 31.06
CA VAL A 134 -9.20 25.38 30.05
C VAL A 134 -10.48 25.14 29.26
N LYS A 135 -11.18 26.22 28.90
CA LYS A 135 -12.39 26.17 28.09
C LYS A 135 -12.00 26.24 26.61
N VAL A 136 -12.05 25.11 25.91
CA VAL A 136 -11.70 24.98 24.49
C VAL A 136 -12.96 25.10 23.63
N VAL A 137 -12.94 25.98 22.64
CA VAL A 137 -14.02 26.09 21.65
C VAL A 137 -13.87 25.01 20.59
N ILE A 138 -14.93 24.23 20.37
CA ILE A 138 -14.96 23.15 19.38
C ILE A 138 -15.44 23.69 18.03
N ASN A 139 -14.76 23.30 16.95
CA ASN A 139 -15.19 23.64 15.60
C ASN A 139 -16.60 23.05 15.32
N PRO A 140 -17.55 23.82 14.74
CA PRO A 140 -18.90 23.36 14.47
C PRO A 140 -18.98 22.11 13.58
N ASP A 141 -18.03 21.91 12.65
CA ASP A 141 -17.98 20.73 11.79
C ASP A 141 -17.63 19.47 12.58
N VAL A 142 -16.74 19.60 13.57
CA VAL A 142 -16.41 18.52 14.51
C VAL A 142 -17.59 18.23 15.42
N ALA A 143 -18.26 19.26 15.92
CA ALA A 143 -19.44 19.12 16.77
C ALA A 143 -20.61 18.41 16.06
N LYS A 144 -20.79 18.64 14.75
CA LYS A 144 -21.86 18.02 13.94
C LYS A 144 -21.56 16.60 13.48
N SER A 145 -20.28 16.27 13.25
CA SER A 145 -19.87 14.98 12.70
C SER A 145 -19.72 13.93 13.81
N HIS A 146 -18.55 13.88 14.44
CA HIS A 146 -18.24 12.92 15.51
C HIS A 146 -18.63 13.44 16.90
N GLY A 147 -18.64 14.76 17.09
CA GLY A 147 -18.73 15.39 18.39
C GLY A 147 -17.43 15.24 19.20
N VAL A 148 -17.47 15.71 20.45
CA VAL A 148 -16.44 15.50 21.47
C VAL A 148 -17.10 14.98 22.74
N LYS A 149 -16.37 14.20 23.55
CA LYS A 149 -16.87 13.65 24.82
C LYS A 149 -15.82 13.69 25.92
N ALA A 150 -16.28 13.53 27.16
CA ALA A 150 -15.39 13.37 28.30
C ALA A 150 -14.47 12.16 28.12
N GLY A 151 -13.19 12.32 28.47
CA GLY A 151 -12.13 11.33 28.26
C GLY A 151 -11.40 11.43 26.91
N ASP A 152 -11.87 12.25 25.96
CA ASP A 152 -11.15 12.44 24.70
C ASP A 152 -9.86 13.25 24.93
N GLY A 153 -8.75 12.77 24.38
CA GLY A 153 -7.52 13.55 24.27
C GLY A 153 -7.60 14.48 23.07
N ILE A 154 -7.41 15.78 23.28
CA ILE A 154 -7.45 16.79 22.21
C ILE A 154 -6.17 17.61 22.16
N ARG A 155 -5.85 18.06 20.95
CA ARG A 155 -4.88 19.12 20.69
C ARG A 155 -5.65 20.41 20.46
N TYR A 156 -5.20 21.48 21.10
CA TYR A 156 -5.82 22.79 20.97
C TYR A 156 -4.74 23.87 20.82
N LEU A 157 -5.15 24.97 20.22
CA LEU A 157 -4.41 26.21 20.12
C LEU A 157 -4.59 27.00 21.40
N ASN A 158 -3.49 27.47 21.95
CA ASN A 158 -3.44 28.35 23.09
C ASN A 158 -3.10 29.76 22.60
N LEU A 159 -4.08 30.65 22.69
CA LEU A 159 -4.03 32.05 22.27
C LEU A 159 -3.98 33.02 23.45
N SER A 160 -3.93 32.50 24.69
CA SER A 160 -4.01 33.29 25.92
C SER A 160 -2.92 34.36 26.06
N GLN A 161 -1.77 34.16 25.41
CA GLN A 161 -0.64 35.09 25.46
C GLN A 161 -0.56 36.02 24.23
N THR A 162 -1.51 35.96 23.31
CA THR A 162 -1.50 36.84 22.13
C THR A 162 -2.03 38.24 22.49
N GLN A 163 -1.29 39.28 22.11
CA GLN A 163 -1.70 40.67 22.33
C GLN A 163 -3.01 40.93 21.57
N GLY A 164 -4.10 41.21 22.30
CA GLY A 164 -5.43 41.44 21.73
C GLY A 164 -6.45 40.32 21.98
N ALA A 165 -6.03 39.11 22.39
CA ALA A 165 -6.97 38.01 22.69
C ALA A 165 -7.99 38.39 23.78
N ALA A 166 -7.53 39.09 24.82
CA ALA A 166 -8.36 39.59 25.91
C ALA A 166 -9.22 40.82 25.55
N ALA A 167 -8.92 41.51 24.44
CA ALA A 167 -9.56 42.79 24.09
C ALA A 167 -10.69 42.66 23.04
N GLN A 168 -10.82 41.51 22.35
CA GLN A 168 -11.72 41.35 21.21
C GLN A 168 -12.75 40.23 21.32
N GLY A 169 -12.94 39.63 22.51
CA GLY A 169 -13.89 38.51 22.65
C GLY A 169 -13.47 37.25 21.89
N THR A 170 -12.20 37.16 21.50
CA THR A 170 -11.60 36.00 20.84
C THR A 170 -11.38 34.86 21.84
N PRO A 171 -11.74 33.62 21.50
CA PRO A 171 -11.54 32.49 22.41
C PRO A 171 -10.06 32.21 22.64
N SER A 172 -9.66 32.15 23.91
CA SER A 172 -8.27 31.89 24.33
C SER A 172 -7.78 30.48 23.98
N TYR A 173 -8.70 29.53 23.77
CA TYR A 173 -8.37 28.16 23.41
C TYR A 173 -9.28 27.62 22.32
N VAL A 174 -8.70 27.10 21.24
CA VAL A 174 -9.43 26.64 20.06
C VAL A 174 -9.05 25.21 19.71
N PHE A 175 -10.03 24.34 19.53
CA PHE A 175 -9.81 22.96 19.13
C PHE A 175 -9.06 22.88 17.79
N VAL A 176 -8.07 22.00 17.72
CA VAL A 176 -7.32 21.71 16.48
C VAL A 176 -7.64 20.32 15.99
N ASP A 177 -7.40 19.30 16.82
CA ASP A 177 -7.53 17.90 16.42
C ASP A 177 -7.61 16.95 17.63
N PHE A 178 -7.92 15.68 17.39
CA PHE A 178 -7.87 14.62 18.40
C PHE A 178 -6.46 14.00 18.51
N VAL A 179 -6.09 13.59 19.72
CA VAL A 179 -4.88 12.82 19.98
C VAL A 179 -5.15 11.34 19.70
N ARG A 180 -4.56 10.81 18.63
CA ARG A 180 -4.77 9.42 18.15
C ARG A 180 -3.57 8.50 18.39
N THR A 181 -2.59 8.93 19.18
CA THR A 181 -1.30 8.25 19.36
C THR A 181 -1.46 6.81 19.85
N LEU A 182 -2.28 6.58 20.89
CA LEU A 182 -2.48 5.25 21.46
C LEU A 182 -3.12 4.24 20.48
N PRO A 183 -4.30 4.52 19.87
CA PRO A 183 -4.91 3.54 18.95
C PRO A 183 -4.04 3.25 17.73
N ILE A 184 -3.30 4.24 17.21
CA ILE A 184 -2.37 4.04 16.08
C ILE A 184 -1.21 3.13 16.50
N ILE A 185 -0.61 3.35 17.67
CA ILE A 185 0.48 2.49 18.18
C ILE A 185 -0.02 1.07 18.42
N LEU A 186 -1.20 0.89 19.02
CA LEU A 186 -1.77 -0.44 19.25
C LEU A 186 -2.00 -1.21 17.95
N LEU A 187 -2.54 -0.55 16.92
CA LEU A 187 -2.72 -1.16 15.60
C LEU A 187 -1.37 -1.48 14.93
N ALA A 188 -0.38 -0.60 15.04
CA ALA A 188 0.96 -0.83 14.50
C ALA A 188 1.65 -2.02 15.17
N VAL A 189 1.55 -2.14 16.50
CA VAL A 189 2.09 -3.28 17.26
C VAL A 189 1.36 -4.56 16.89
N LEU A 190 0.02 -4.54 16.83
CA LEU A 190 -0.77 -5.70 16.41
C LEU A 190 -0.37 -6.18 15.00
N TYR A 191 -0.26 -5.25 14.05
CA TYR A 191 0.19 -5.54 12.69
C TYR A 191 1.59 -6.18 12.69
N ALA A 192 2.54 -5.59 13.43
CA ALA A 192 3.90 -6.13 13.54
C ALA A 192 3.92 -7.55 14.13
N VAL A 193 3.15 -7.80 15.19
CA VAL A 193 3.03 -9.11 15.83
C VAL A 193 2.47 -10.14 14.84
N VAL A 194 1.38 -9.82 14.13
CA VAL A 194 0.78 -10.73 13.14
C VAL A 194 1.76 -11.06 12.02
N VAL A 195 2.44 -10.04 11.46
CA VAL A 195 3.43 -10.23 10.40
C VAL A 195 4.60 -11.09 10.87
N ILE A 196 5.14 -10.85 12.07
CA ILE A 196 6.25 -11.64 12.62
C ILE A 196 5.79 -13.06 12.97
N ALA A 197 4.57 -13.25 13.47
CA ALA A 197 4.04 -14.57 13.78
C ALA A 197 3.90 -15.44 12.51
N VAL A 198 3.37 -14.87 11.42
CA VAL A 198 3.12 -15.60 10.18
C VAL A 198 4.39 -15.74 9.34
N ALA A 199 5.14 -14.65 9.13
CA ALA A 199 6.31 -14.62 8.25
C ALA A 199 7.67 -14.78 8.98
N ARG A 200 7.66 -14.92 10.31
CA ARG A 200 8.85 -15.17 11.16
C ARG A 200 9.95 -14.11 10.93
N TRP A 201 11.20 -14.54 10.83
CA TRP A 201 12.35 -13.68 10.58
C TRP A 201 12.24 -12.90 9.26
N ARG A 202 11.57 -13.45 8.25
CA ARG A 202 11.31 -12.72 7.00
C ARG A 202 10.33 -11.57 7.23
N GLY A 203 9.33 -11.78 8.09
CA GLY A 203 8.39 -10.74 8.52
C GLY A 203 9.10 -9.57 9.21
N LEU A 204 10.00 -9.85 10.17
CA LEU A 204 10.78 -8.81 10.83
C LEU A 204 11.64 -8.01 9.84
N ARG A 205 12.32 -8.70 8.92
CA ARG A 205 13.13 -8.04 7.88
C ARG A 205 12.27 -7.19 6.95
N ALA A 206 11.08 -7.63 6.59
CA ALA A 206 10.14 -6.83 5.79
C ALA A 206 9.71 -5.55 6.51
N LEU A 207 9.41 -5.62 7.82
CA LEU A 207 9.04 -4.44 8.62
C LEU A 207 10.19 -3.42 8.74
N ILE A 208 11.42 -3.89 9.00
CA ILE A 208 12.60 -3.01 9.02
C ILE A 208 12.88 -2.43 7.63
N GLY A 209 12.70 -3.23 6.57
CA GLY A 209 12.80 -2.76 5.19
C GLY A 209 11.79 -1.65 4.88
N LEU A 210 10.55 -1.78 5.37
CA LEU A 210 9.52 -0.74 5.25
C LEU A 210 9.93 0.57 5.94
N LEU A 211 10.52 0.50 7.14
CA LEU A 211 11.09 1.68 7.80
C LEU A 211 12.22 2.32 6.97
N GLY A 212 13.08 1.50 6.36
CA GLY A 212 14.10 1.98 5.42
C GLY A 212 13.52 2.67 4.20
N ALA A 213 12.42 2.15 3.64
CA ALA A 213 11.71 2.78 2.53
C ALA A 213 11.15 4.16 2.92
N TYR A 214 10.51 4.25 4.10
CA TYR A 214 10.06 5.54 4.65
C TYR A 214 11.22 6.50 4.91
N ALA A 215 12.37 6.01 5.36
CA ALA A 215 13.55 6.84 5.53
C ALA A 215 14.00 7.46 4.20
N VAL A 216 14.03 6.70 3.10
CA VAL A 216 14.34 7.26 1.76
C VAL A 216 13.28 8.28 1.33
N LEU A 217 11.99 8.02 1.56
CA LEU A 217 10.93 8.99 1.26
C LEU A 217 11.15 10.31 2.02
N VAL A 218 11.37 10.25 3.33
CA VAL A 218 11.46 11.45 4.21
C VAL A 218 12.78 12.19 4.06
N SER A 219 13.90 11.48 3.82
CA SER A 219 15.23 12.11 3.77
C SER A 219 15.71 12.49 2.37
N PHE A 220 15.19 11.83 1.32
CA PHE A 220 15.63 12.06 -0.05
C PHE A 220 14.51 12.60 -0.94
N MET A 221 13.36 11.95 -0.99
CA MET A 221 12.31 12.30 -1.96
C MET A 221 11.53 13.56 -1.56
N LEU A 222 11.02 13.65 -0.33
CA LEU A 222 10.26 14.82 0.11
C LEU A 222 11.11 16.11 0.10
N PRO A 223 12.35 16.13 0.64
CA PRO A 223 13.16 17.34 0.59
C PRO A 223 13.58 17.68 -0.85
N GLY A 224 13.85 16.69 -1.70
CA GLY A 224 14.15 16.93 -3.12
C GLY A 224 12.99 17.56 -3.88
N LEU A 225 11.74 17.19 -3.57
CA LEU A 225 10.54 17.83 -4.13
C LEU A 225 10.40 19.28 -3.66
N VAL A 226 10.66 19.55 -2.38
CA VAL A 226 10.61 20.90 -1.81
C VAL A 226 11.68 21.80 -2.42
N GLU A 227 12.87 21.27 -2.71
CA GLU A 227 13.96 21.98 -3.40
C GLU A 227 13.73 22.14 -4.92
N GLY A 228 12.60 21.65 -5.47
CA GLY A 228 12.28 21.79 -6.90
C GLY A 228 13.12 20.92 -7.83
N LYS A 229 13.71 19.82 -7.33
CA LYS A 229 14.50 18.90 -8.17
C LYS A 229 13.62 18.19 -9.21
N PRO A 230 14.21 17.69 -10.33
CA PRO A 230 13.46 17.01 -11.38
C PRO A 230 12.60 15.84 -10.84
N PRO A 231 11.25 15.96 -10.80
CA PRO A 231 10.39 15.03 -10.07
C PRO A 231 10.44 13.61 -10.63
N LEU A 232 10.46 13.47 -11.96
CA LEU A 232 10.55 12.17 -12.63
C LEU A 232 11.81 11.39 -12.21
N LEU A 233 12.97 12.05 -12.22
CA LEU A 233 14.22 11.42 -11.84
C LEU A 233 14.24 11.10 -10.34
N LEU A 234 13.73 12.01 -9.51
CA LEU A 234 13.68 11.82 -8.07
C LEU A 234 12.81 10.61 -7.69
N ALA A 235 11.64 10.48 -8.31
CA ALA A 235 10.75 9.33 -8.12
C ALA A 235 11.37 8.03 -8.64
N LEU A 236 11.96 8.04 -9.84
CA LEU A 236 12.57 6.85 -10.44
C LEU A 236 13.77 6.36 -9.63
N VAL A 237 14.67 7.27 -9.24
CA VAL A 237 15.86 6.95 -8.42
C VAL A 237 15.44 6.51 -7.04
N GLY A 238 14.58 7.28 -6.35
CA GLY A 238 14.10 6.94 -5.01
C GLY A 238 13.40 5.60 -4.96
N SER A 239 12.49 5.35 -5.91
CA SER A 239 11.80 4.07 -6.06
C SER A 239 12.77 2.91 -6.32
N THR A 240 13.77 3.13 -7.18
CA THR A 240 14.77 2.09 -7.48
C THR A 240 15.63 1.77 -6.26
N VAL A 241 16.09 2.77 -5.50
CA VAL A 241 16.84 2.58 -4.25
C VAL A 241 16.02 1.83 -3.22
N ILE A 242 14.76 2.23 -3.03
CA ILE A 242 13.82 1.55 -2.14
C ILE A 242 13.69 0.08 -2.57
N MET A 243 13.50 -0.17 -3.87
CA MET A 243 13.34 -1.54 -4.36
C MET A 243 14.57 -2.39 -4.16
N ILE A 244 15.77 -1.91 -4.51
CA ILE A 244 17.03 -2.62 -4.28
C ILE A 244 17.18 -2.95 -2.79
N GLY A 245 16.99 -1.96 -1.91
CA GLY A 245 17.12 -2.12 -0.48
C GLY A 245 16.13 -3.13 0.08
N VAL A 246 14.83 -2.91 -0.14
CA VAL A 246 13.75 -3.75 0.42
C VAL A 246 13.82 -5.18 -0.10
N LEU A 247 14.03 -5.39 -1.41
CA LEU A 247 14.07 -6.74 -1.99
C LEU A 247 15.22 -7.58 -1.43
N TYR A 248 16.46 -7.06 -1.50
CA TYR A 248 17.61 -7.81 -1.03
C TYR A 248 17.63 -7.93 0.49
N PHE A 249 17.11 -6.93 1.20
CA PHE A 249 16.99 -7.01 2.65
C PHE A 249 15.93 -8.02 3.07
N ALA A 250 14.77 -8.12 2.42
CA ALA A 250 13.72 -9.08 2.80
C ALA A 250 14.01 -10.51 2.32
N HIS A 251 14.48 -10.67 1.08
CA HIS A 251 14.58 -11.97 0.40
C HIS A 251 16.02 -12.48 0.23
N GLY A 252 17.04 -11.66 0.51
CA GLY A 252 18.44 -12.02 0.36
C GLY A 252 18.95 -11.97 -1.09
N PHE A 253 20.27 -12.06 -1.25
CA PHE A 253 20.96 -12.01 -2.55
C PHE A 253 20.89 -13.36 -3.25
N THR A 254 19.88 -13.54 -4.10
CA THR A 254 19.71 -14.76 -4.92
C THR A 254 19.42 -14.40 -6.38
N ALA A 255 19.60 -15.37 -7.29
CA ALA A 255 19.20 -15.21 -8.69
C ALA A 255 17.67 -15.00 -8.82
N ARG A 256 16.88 -15.60 -7.91
CA ARG A 256 15.43 -15.41 -7.79
C ARG A 256 15.11 -13.95 -7.46
N THR A 257 15.66 -13.42 -6.37
CA THR A 257 15.47 -12.01 -5.96
C THR A 257 15.95 -11.03 -7.02
N SER A 258 17.10 -11.29 -7.64
CA SER A 258 17.68 -10.44 -8.68
C SER A 258 16.84 -10.41 -9.95
N THR A 259 16.18 -11.52 -10.27
CA THR A 259 15.25 -11.61 -11.41
C THR A 259 13.97 -10.85 -11.13
N ALA A 260 13.42 -10.96 -9.91
CA ALA A 260 12.31 -10.14 -9.49
C ALA A 260 12.64 -8.64 -9.61
N LEU A 261 13.80 -8.22 -9.10
CA LEU A 261 14.26 -6.82 -9.17
C LEU A 261 14.32 -6.28 -10.61
N LEU A 262 14.85 -7.05 -11.57
CA LEU A 262 14.86 -6.65 -12.98
C LEU A 262 13.44 -6.47 -13.54
N GLY A 263 12.53 -7.37 -13.16
CA GLY A 263 11.11 -7.26 -13.48
C GLY A 263 10.47 -6.00 -12.88
N THR A 264 10.79 -5.68 -11.62
CA THR A 264 10.32 -4.48 -10.92
C THR A 264 10.84 -3.22 -11.62
N MET A 265 12.12 -3.17 -11.96
CA MET A 265 12.75 -2.04 -12.64
C MET A 265 12.15 -1.81 -14.03
N PHE A 266 11.86 -2.87 -14.78
CA PHE A 266 11.13 -2.77 -16.04
C PHE A 266 9.73 -2.17 -15.83
N GLY A 267 8.95 -2.72 -14.90
CA GLY A 267 7.62 -2.21 -14.59
C GLY A 267 7.64 -0.75 -14.15
N LEU A 268 8.58 -0.39 -13.27
CA LEU A 268 8.80 0.97 -12.81
C LEU A 268 9.16 1.93 -13.95
N GLY A 269 10.02 1.50 -14.88
CA GLY A 269 10.37 2.28 -16.06
C GLY A 269 9.17 2.57 -16.96
N ILE A 270 8.32 1.56 -17.20
CA ILE A 270 7.06 1.74 -17.94
C ILE A 270 6.12 2.69 -17.21
N THR A 271 5.93 2.50 -15.90
CA THR A 271 5.12 3.39 -15.06
C THR A 271 5.64 4.83 -15.14
N ALA A 272 6.96 5.04 -15.08
CA ALA A 272 7.55 6.38 -15.14
C ALA A 272 7.32 7.06 -16.50
N VAL A 273 7.46 6.33 -17.60
CA VAL A 273 7.17 6.86 -18.95
C VAL A 273 5.69 7.20 -19.10
N LEU A 274 4.80 6.30 -18.69
CA LEU A 274 3.36 6.53 -18.76
C LEU A 274 2.89 7.63 -17.83
N ALA A 275 3.47 7.75 -16.63
CA ALA A 275 3.18 8.84 -15.70
C ALA A 275 3.60 10.18 -16.28
N ALA A 276 4.82 10.30 -16.83
CA ALA A 276 5.27 11.52 -17.48
C ALA A 276 4.37 11.92 -18.65
N TRP A 277 3.99 10.96 -19.50
CA TRP A 277 3.05 11.21 -20.60
C TRP A 277 1.67 11.61 -20.10
N ALA A 278 1.11 10.89 -19.13
CA ALA A 278 -0.26 11.10 -18.66
C ALA A 278 -0.41 12.41 -17.88
N THR A 279 0.60 12.80 -17.08
CA THR A 279 0.59 14.08 -16.36
C THR A 279 0.47 15.27 -17.32
N ASP A 280 1.20 15.25 -18.43
CA ASP A 280 1.16 16.29 -19.46
C ASP A 280 -0.11 16.18 -20.32
N ALA A 281 -0.40 14.98 -20.86
CA ALA A 281 -1.52 14.75 -21.78
C ALA A 281 -2.90 14.99 -21.14
N ALA A 282 -3.05 14.72 -19.84
CA ALA A 282 -4.29 14.95 -19.11
C ALA A 282 -4.32 16.29 -18.36
N ASN A 283 -3.30 17.15 -18.53
CA ASN A 283 -3.18 18.44 -17.84
C ASN A 283 -3.39 18.31 -16.32
N LEU A 284 -2.67 17.38 -15.69
CA LEU A 284 -2.73 17.18 -14.23
C LEU A 284 -1.99 18.33 -13.52
N ALA A 285 -2.62 19.50 -13.49
CA ALA A 285 -2.12 20.71 -12.83
C ALA A 285 -2.14 20.60 -11.30
N GLY A 286 -2.90 19.65 -10.76
CA GLY A 286 -3.00 19.38 -9.32
C GLY A 286 -3.70 20.44 -8.50
N VAL A 287 -4.52 21.29 -9.13
CA VAL A 287 -5.31 22.32 -8.45
C VAL A 287 -6.58 21.73 -7.79
N GLY A 288 -6.73 20.40 -7.78
CA GLY A 288 -7.92 19.71 -7.30
C GLY A 288 -8.03 19.57 -5.77
N SER A 289 -6.93 19.72 -5.02
CA SER A 289 -6.93 19.54 -3.56
C SER A 289 -6.48 20.79 -2.80
N HIS A 290 -7.03 20.96 -1.59
CA HIS A 290 -6.69 22.09 -0.70
C HIS A 290 -5.20 22.12 -0.35
N ASP A 291 -4.59 20.95 -0.15
CA ASP A 291 -3.18 20.81 0.18
C ASP A 291 -2.28 21.26 -0.98
N ALA A 292 -2.63 20.88 -2.20
CA ALA A 292 -1.89 21.28 -3.39
C ALA A 292 -2.01 22.79 -3.66
N ALA A 293 -3.20 23.37 -3.46
CA ALA A 293 -3.40 24.81 -3.50
C ALA A 293 -2.55 25.52 -2.44
N THR A 294 -2.50 24.97 -1.22
CA THR A 294 -1.65 25.53 -0.15
C THR A 294 -0.18 25.50 -0.53
N LEU A 295 0.32 24.37 -1.05
CA LEU A 295 1.71 24.22 -1.45
C LEU A 295 2.10 25.15 -2.61
N ALA A 296 1.20 25.36 -3.58
CA ALA A 296 1.41 26.27 -4.70
C ALA A 296 1.60 27.73 -4.26
N ASN A 297 1.00 28.13 -3.13
CA ASN A 297 1.14 29.48 -2.59
C ASN A 297 2.39 29.68 -1.73
N VAL A 298 3.13 28.60 -1.41
CA VAL A 298 4.30 28.65 -0.53
C VAL A 298 5.59 28.89 -1.32
N SER A 299 5.66 28.39 -2.56
CA SER A 299 6.85 28.48 -3.40
C SER A 299 6.52 28.29 -4.86
N ASP A 300 7.06 29.17 -5.70
CA ASP A 300 7.04 29.00 -7.16
C ASP A 300 7.95 27.84 -7.64
N HIS A 301 8.85 27.35 -6.78
CA HIS A 301 9.77 26.26 -7.11
C HIS A 301 9.17 24.87 -6.92
N ILE A 302 8.04 24.75 -6.19
CA ILE A 302 7.39 23.46 -5.96
C ILE A 302 6.44 23.14 -7.12
N SER A 303 6.81 22.14 -7.92
CA SER A 303 5.95 21.67 -9.01
C SER A 303 4.86 20.74 -8.50
N ILE A 304 3.60 21.21 -8.47
CA ILE A 304 2.45 20.38 -8.07
C ILE A 304 2.24 19.20 -9.03
N SER A 305 2.26 19.44 -10.34
CA SER A 305 2.23 18.39 -11.35
C SER A 305 3.40 17.40 -11.18
N GLY A 306 4.56 17.89 -10.74
CA GLY A 306 5.71 17.07 -10.36
C GLY A 306 5.46 16.16 -9.16
N ILE A 307 4.76 16.66 -8.13
CA ILE A 307 4.36 15.87 -6.96
C ILE A 307 3.38 14.77 -7.38
N ILE A 308 2.40 15.09 -8.24
CA ILE A 308 1.47 14.10 -8.79
C ILE A 308 2.24 13.03 -9.56
N LEU A 309 3.14 13.42 -10.46
CA LEU A 309 3.99 12.49 -11.21
C LEU A 309 4.77 11.58 -10.26
N CYS A 310 5.35 12.11 -9.20
CA CYS A 310 6.03 11.30 -8.18
C CYS A 310 5.06 10.33 -7.49
N GLY A 311 3.89 10.81 -7.10
CA GLY A 311 2.83 10.00 -6.48
C GLY A 311 2.39 8.85 -7.39
N LEU A 312 2.23 9.09 -8.69
CA LEU A 312 1.90 8.07 -9.71
C LEU A 312 2.94 6.95 -9.73
N ILE A 313 4.24 7.30 -9.70
CA ILE A 313 5.33 6.32 -9.73
C ILE A 313 5.44 5.54 -8.41
N ILE A 314 5.33 6.22 -7.28
CA ILE A 314 5.45 5.60 -5.94
C ILE A 314 4.26 4.67 -5.66
N SER A 315 3.05 5.06 -6.08
CA SER A 315 1.83 4.25 -5.93
C SER A 315 2.00 2.82 -6.47
N GLY A 316 2.65 2.68 -7.63
CA GLY A 316 2.88 1.37 -8.25
C GLY A 316 3.96 0.51 -7.57
N LEU A 317 4.84 1.10 -6.75
CA LEU A 317 6.04 0.44 -6.22
C LEU A 317 5.73 -0.79 -5.36
N GLY A 318 4.83 -0.63 -4.40
CA GLY A 318 4.51 -1.70 -3.44
C GLY A 318 3.92 -2.93 -4.11
N VAL A 319 3.04 -2.69 -5.09
CA VAL A 319 2.37 -3.76 -5.84
C VAL A 319 3.32 -4.44 -6.84
N LEU A 320 4.19 -3.66 -7.50
CA LEU A 320 5.22 -4.20 -8.39
C LEU A 320 6.17 -5.16 -7.65
N ASN A 321 6.58 -4.81 -6.43
CA ASN A 321 7.43 -5.67 -5.61
C ASN A 321 6.79 -7.04 -5.34
N ASP A 322 5.55 -7.04 -4.85
CA ASP A 322 4.81 -8.27 -4.50
C ASP A 322 4.65 -9.20 -5.70
N VAL A 323 4.20 -8.65 -6.83
CA VAL A 323 3.95 -9.42 -8.03
C VAL A 323 5.23 -9.99 -8.62
N THR A 324 6.30 -9.20 -8.74
CA THR A 324 7.54 -9.66 -9.38
C THR A 324 8.26 -10.73 -8.55
N ILE A 325 8.24 -10.62 -7.21
CA ILE A 325 8.76 -11.67 -6.32
C ILE A 325 7.94 -12.94 -6.39
N THR A 326 6.61 -12.82 -6.38
CA THR A 326 5.72 -13.97 -6.48
C THR A 326 5.87 -14.68 -7.83
N GLN A 327 5.93 -13.93 -8.93
CA GLN A 327 6.14 -14.49 -10.27
C GLN A 327 7.50 -15.18 -10.39
N SER A 328 8.58 -14.52 -9.94
CA SER A 328 9.89 -15.16 -9.92
C SER A 328 9.89 -16.41 -9.05
N SER A 329 9.22 -16.41 -7.90
CA SER A 329 9.16 -17.59 -7.04
C SER A 329 8.39 -18.73 -7.70
N ALA A 330 7.23 -18.44 -8.32
CA ALA A 330 6.43 -19.45 -9.01
C ALA A 330 7.21 -20.15 -10.13
N VAL A 331 8.00 -19.41 -10.92
CA VAL A 331 8.83 -20.02 -11.98
C VAL A 331 9.90 -20.95 -11.40
N TRP A 332 10.53 -20.58 -10.28
CA TRP A 332 11.52 -21.42 -9.62
C TRP A 332 10.88 -22.69 -9.05
N GLU A 333 9.75 -22.58 -8.36
CA GLU A 333 9.04 -23.74 -7.80
C GLU A 333 8.57 -24.71 -8.90
N LEU A 334 7.98 -24.20 -9.99
CA LEU A 334 7.58 -25.02 -11.14
C LEU A 334 8.78 -25.74 -11.80
N TRP A 335 9.92 -25.07 -11.84
CA TRP A 335 11.15 -25.65 -12.38
C TRP A 335 11.74 -26.72 -11.46
N GLU A 336 11.78 -26.47 -10.15
CA GLU A 336 12.31 -27.41 -9.16
C GLU A 336 11.48 -28.69 -9.10
N LEU A 337 10.17 -28.60 -9.29
CA LEU A 337 9.27 -29.76 -9.38
C LEU A 337 9.43 -30.56 -10.68
N ALA A 338 9.71 -29.90 -11.81
CA ALA A 338 9.84 -30.56 -13.12
C ALA A 338 11.00 -30.01 -13.97
N PRO A 339 12.28 -30.31 -13.64
CA PRO A 339 13.46 -29.78 -14.32
C PRO A 339 13.62 -30.22 -15.79
N GLY A 340 12.81 -31.14 -16.29
CA GLY A 340 12.79 -31.52 -17.71
C GLY A 340 12.00 -30.54 -18.61
N THR A 341 11.17 -29.67 -18.01
CA THR A 341 10.14 -28.91 -18.73
C THR A 341 10.72 -27.94 -19.75
N SER A 342 10.24 -27.91 -20.99
CA SER A 342 10.73 -26.97 -22.02
C SER A 342 10.50 -25.50 -21.63
N ARG A 343 11.32 -24.56 -22.14
CA ARG A 343 11.20 -23.11 -21.87
C ARG A 343 9.78 -22.60 -22.12
N ARG A 344 9.18 -23.00 -23.24
CA ARG A 344 7.81 -22.60 -23.64
C ARG A 344 6.76 -23.13 -22.65
N LYS A 345 6.86 -24.40 -22.25
CA LYS A 345 5.91 -25.00 -21.31
C LYS A 345 6.04 -24.39 -19.91
N LEU A 346 7.26 -24.10 -19.46
CA LEU A 346 7.50 -23.43 -18.19
C LEU A 346 6.93 -22.00 -18.19
N PHE A 347 7.23 -21.22 -19.24
CA PHE A 347 6.69 -19.87 -19.42
C PHE A 347 5.15 -19.88 -19.46
N ALA A 348 4.53 -20.74 -20.27
CA ALA A 348 3.08 -20.81 -20.38
C ALA A 348 2.40 -21.23 -19.06
N SER A 349 3.05 -22.11 -18.28
CA SER A 349 2.53 -22.56 -16.98
C SER A 349 2.63 -21.47 -15.93
N ALA A 350 3.76 -20.76 -15.86
CA ALA A 350 3.94 -19.63 -14.96
C ALA A 350 3.02 -18.45 -15.34
N MET A 351 2.86 -18.14 -16.63
CA MET A 351 1.92 -17.11 -17.10
C MET A 351 0.46 -17.43 -16.77
N ARG A 352 0.11 -18.70 -16.60
CA ARG A 352 -1.23 -19.10 -16.13
C ARG A 352 -1.46 -18.60 -14.71
N ILE A 353 -0.47 -18.82 -13.82
CA ILE A 353 -0.45 -18.28 -12.45
C ILE A 353 -0.43 -16.75 -12.48
N GLY A 354 0.41 -16.15 -13.34
CA GLY A 354 0.49 -14.71 -13.52
C GLY A 354 -0.86 -14.08 -13.89
N ARG A 355 -1.63 -14.70 -14.78
CA ARG A 355 -2.97 -14.21 -15.15
C ARG A 355 -3.98 -14.25 -14.00
N ASP A 356 -3.92 -15.27 -13.15
CA ASP A 356 -4.77 -15.34 -11.97
C ASP A 356 -4.40 -14.23 -10.97
N HIS A 357 -3.11 -13.93 -10.82
CA HIS A 357 -2.63 -12.80 -10.01
C HIS A 357 -3.06 -11.45 -10.59
N ILE A 358 -3.00 -11.24 -11.92
CA ILE A 358 -3.44 -9.98 -12.56
C ILE A 358 -4.87 -9.64 -12.15
N ALA A 359 -5.78 -10.62 -12.26
CA ALA A 359 -7.19 -10.38 -11.93
C ALA A 359 -7.35 -9.97 -10.46
N SER A 360 -6.68 -10.67 -9.54
CA SER A 360 -6.74 -10.34 -8.12
C SER A 360 -6.17 -8.96 -7.82
N THR A 361 -5.02 -8.60 -8.39
CA THR A 361 -4.36 -7.34 -8.07
C THR A 361 -5.08 -6.12 -8.65
N VAL A 362 -5.70 -6.26 -9.83
CA VAL A 362 -6.56 -5.20 -10.40
C VAL A 362 -7.70 -4.87 -9.43
N TYR A 363 -8.37 -5.87 -8.87
CA TYR A 363 -9.43 -5.65 -7.88
C TYR A 363 -8.91 -5.03 -6.59
N THR A 364 -7.76 -5.47 -6.09
CA THR A 364 -7.14 -4.90 -4.89
C THR A 364 -6.85 -3.41 -5.05
N ILE A 365 -6.23 -3.01 -6.17
CA ILE A 365 -5.93 -1.61 -6.44
C ILE A 365 -7.23 -0.82 -6.59
N ALA A 366 -8.16 -1.30 -7.43
CA ALA A 366 -9.41 -0.58 -7.71
C ALA A 366 -10.25 -0.34 -6.45
N PHE A 367 -10.42 -1.36 -5.60
CA PHE A 367 -11.19 -1.21 -4.36
C PHE A 367 -10.48 -0.38 -3.30
N ALA A 368 -9.15 -0.42 -3.22
CA ALA A 368 -8.40 0.44 -2.30
C ALA A 368 -8.62 1.92 -2.64
N TYR A 369 -8.53 2.28 -3.93
CA TYR A 369 -8.74 3.66 -4.38
C TYR A 369 -10.22 4.07 -4.31
N ALA A 370 -11.15 3.21 -4.74
CA ALA A 370 -12.57 3.48 -4.60
C ALA A 370 -12.98 3.70 -3.14
N GLY A 371 -12.42 2.93 -2.21
CA GLY A 371 -12.61 3.10 -0.77
C GLY A 371 -12.12 4.45 -0.25
N ALA A 372 -10.95 4.90 -0.69
CA ALA A 372 -10.41 6.22 -0.33
C ALA A 372 -11.22 7.37 -0.96
N ALA A 373 -11.77 7.17 -2.15
CA ALA A 373 -12.55 8.17 -2.90
C ALA A 373 -14.04 8.22 -2.53
N LEU A 374 -14.52 7.43 -1.55
CA LEU A 374 -15.95 7.36 -1.18
C LEU A 374 -16.61 8.73 -0.93
N PRO A 375 -16.00 9.68 -0.20
CA PRO A 375 -16.61 11.00 -0.01
C PRO A 375 -16.85 11.74 -1.33
N VAL A 376 -15.88 11.71 -2.24
CA VAL A 376 -15.98 12.35 -3.56
C VAL A 376 -17.03 11.65 -4.42
N LEU A 377 -17.07 10.31 -4.40
CA LEU A 377 -18.09 9.53 -5.10
C LEU A 377 -19.51 9.85 -4.60
N ILE A 378 -19.70 10.05 -3.30
CA ILE A 378 -20.97 10.48 -2.71
C ILE A 378 -21.33 11.91 -3.19
N ILE A 379 -20.39 12.85 -3.18
CA ILE A 379 -20.63 14.22 -3.68
C ILE A 379 -21.06 14.20 -5.15
N VAL A 380 -20.38 13.41 -5.99
CA VAL A 380 -20.75 13.24 -7.40
C VAL A 380 -22.16 12.67 -7.55
N MET A 381 -22.50 11.65 -6.75
CA MET A 381 -23.84 11.06 -6.74
C MET A 381 -24.90 12.11 -6.35
N LEU A 382 -24.62 12.95 -5.35
CA LEU A 382 -25.54 13.99 -4.88
C LEU A 382 -25.67 15.18 -5.85
N TYR A 383 -24.64 15.45 -6.65
CA TYR A 383 -24.71 16.47 -7.71
C TYR A 383 -25.41 16.00 -8.98
N GLU A 384 -25.88 14.75 -9.03
CA GLU A 384 -26.54 14.15 -10.20
C GLU A 384 -25.73 14.33 -11.50
N ARG A 385 -24.40 14.41 -11.38
CA ARG A 385 -23.48 14.59 -12.51
C ARG A 385 -23.41 13.31 -13.34
N PRO A 386 -23.43 13.40 -14.68
CA PRO A 386 -23.14 12.24 -15.53
C PRO A 386 -21.78 11.63 -15.17
N LEU A 387 -21.70 10.30 -15.10
CA LEU A 387 -20.47 9.60 -14.67
C LEU A 387 -19.25 9.97 -15.54
N GLY A 388 -19.44 10.21 -16.84
CA GLY A 388 -18.35 10.63 -17.73
C GLY A 388 -17.72 11.96 -17.32
N ASP A 389 -18.56 12.95 -16.97
CA ASP A 389 -18.10 14.28 -16.54
C ASP A 389 -17.43 14.20 -15.17
N ALA A 390 -17.93 13.33 -14.30
CA ALA A 390 -17.33 13.09 -12.99
C ALA A 390 -15.93 12.44 -13.11
N LEU A 391 -15.80 11.38 -13.92
CA LEU A 391 -14.53 10.67 -14.10
C LEU A 391 -13.45 11.53 -14.76
N THR A 392 -13.84 12.55 -15.51
CA THR A 392 -12.94 13.51 -16.17
C THR A 392 -12.71 14.78 -15.36
N SER A 393 -13.29 14.89 -14.17
CA SER A 393 -13.00 15.99 -13.24
C SER A 393 -11.57 15.92 -12.70
N ALA A 394 -10.99 17.06 -12.31
CA ALA A 394 -9.59 17.14 -11.90
C ALA A 394 -9.23 16.18 -10.74
N GLU A 395 -10.11 16.03 -9.74
CA GLU A 395 -9.86 15.20 -8.56
C GLU A 395 -9.98 13.69 -8.87
N LEU A 396 -11.02 13.29 -9.62
CA LEU A 396 -11.22 11.87 -9.96
C LEU A 396 -10.31 11.40 -11.10
N SER A 397 -9.99 12.26 -12.07
CA SER A 397 -9.11 11.91 -13.19
C SER A 397 -7.71 11.56 -12.71
N GLU A 398 -7.18 12.23 -11.67
CA GLU A 398 -5.90 11.88 -11.07
C GLU A 398 -5.90 10.45 -10.52
N GLU A 399 -6.92 10.06 -9.75
CA GLU A 399 -7.01 8.70 -9.18
C GLU A 399 -7.25 7.62 -10.24
N VAL A 400 -8.04 7.93 -11.27
CA VAL A 400 -8.25 7.03 -12.42
C VAL A 400 -6.94 6.82 -13.19
N ILE A 401 -6.24 7.90 -13.53
CA ILE A 401 -4.95 7.82 -14.24
C ILE A 401 -3.91 7.09 -13.39
N ARG A 402 -3.84 7.37 -12.08
CA ARG A 402 -2.97 6.65 -11.13
C ARG A 402 -3.22 5.15 -11.14
N THR A 403 -4.48 4.76 -11.06
CA THR A 403 -4.90 3.36 -11.10
C THR A 403 -4.53 2.70 -12.44
N LEU A 404 -4.80 3.36 -13.56
CA LEU A 404 -4.52 2.82 -14.90
C LEU A 404 -3.01 2.70 -15.18
N VAL A 405 -2.24 3.77 -14.94
CA VAL A 405 -0.78 3.79 -15.15
C VAL A 405 -0.10 2.74 -14.28
N GLY A 406 -0.45 2.67 -12.99
CA GLY A 406 0.07 1.65 -12.08
C GLY A 406 -0.28 0.23 -12.51
N SER A 407 -1.54 0.00 -12.92
CA SER A 407 -2.00 -1.32 -13.38
C SER A 407 -1.34 -1.76 -14.69
N ILE A 408 -1.13 -0.86 -15.65
CA ILE A 408 -0.43 -1.18 -16.91
C ILE A 408 1.02 -1.59 -16.63
N GLY A 409 1.75 -0.80 -15.83
CA GLY A 409 3.12 -1.13 -15.42
C GLY A 409 3.21 -2.50 -14.74
N LEU A 410 2.25 -2.80 -13.87
CA LEU A 410 2.14 -4.09 -13.19
C LEU A 410 1.88 -5.26 -14.14
N VAL A 411 0.86 -5.14 -15.00
CA VAL A 411 0.47 -6.19 -15.94
C VAL A 411 1.61 -6.53 -16.89
N LEU A 412 2.38 -5.52 -17.32
CA LEU A 412 3.55 -5.71 -18.20
C LEU A 412 4.78 -6.25 -17.46
N ALA A 413 4.92 -5.98 -16.16
CA ALA A 413 6.01 -6.54 -15.35
C ALA A 413 5.92 -8.08 -15.22
N ILE A 414 4.72 -8.66 -15.21
CA ILE A 414 4.51 -10.12 -15.08
C ILE A 414 5.14 -10.93 -16.22
N PRO A 415 4.82 -10.70 -17.51
CA PRO A 415 5.40 -11.46 -18.60
C PRO A 415 6.91 -11.25 -18.71
N VAL A 416 7.41 -10.03 -18.44
CA VAL A 416 8.86 -9.76 -18.46
C VAL A 416 9.57 -10.48 -17.34
N THR A 417 9.06 -10.42 -16.11
CA THR A 417 9.63 -11.15 -14.96
C THR A 417 9.61 -12.65 -15.23
N THR A 418 8.52 -13.17 -15.76
CA THR A 418 8.38 -14.59 -16.11
C THR A 418 9.39 -15.00 -17.17
N LEU A 419 9.58 -14.19 -18.21
CA LEU A 419 10.56 -14.44 -19.26
C LEU A 419 11.98 -14.48 -18.70
N ILE A 420 12.37 -13.45 -17.94
CA ILE A 420 13.70 -13.36 -17.31
C ILE A 420 13.90 -14.57 -16.39
N ALA A 421 12.91 -14.91 -15.57
CA ALA A 421 12.93 -16.05 -14.66
C ALA A 421 13.15 -17.38 -15.39
N VAL A 422 12.44 -17.61 -16.49
CA VAL A 422 12.61 -18.82 -17.30
C VAL A 422 14.01 -18.89 -17.91
N LEU A 423 14.55 -17.77 -18.39
CA LEU A 423 15.89 -17.72 -18.97
C LEU A 423 16.98 -17.98 -17.91
N VAL A 424 16.85 -17.35 -16.74
CA VAL A 424 17.78 -17.50 -15.61
C VAL A 424 17.72 -18.91 -15.06
N VAL A 425 16.53 -19.42 -14.73
CA VAL A 425 16.39 -20.73 -14.09
C VAL A 425 16.85 -21.86 -15.01
N LYS A 426 16.69 -21.73 -16.33
CA LYS A 426 17.22 -22.69 -17.31
C LYS A 426 18.72 -22.63 -17.50
N ALA A 427 19.33 -21.48 -17.24
CA ALA A 427 20.77 -21.33 -17.27
C ALA A 427 21.41 -21.78 -15.94
N THR A 428 20.73 -21.63 -14.80
CA THR A 428 21.22 -22.09 -13.48
C THR A 428 20.81 -23.52 -13.14
N GLY A 429 19.70 -24.00 -13.67
CA GLY A 429 19.08 -25.28 -13.37
C GLY A 429 19.55 -26.38 -14.30
N LEU A 430 20.69 -26.99 -14.00
CA LEU A 430 21.00 -28.36 -14.43
C LEU A 430 21.19 -29.18 -13.16
N ARG A 431 20.10 -29.79 -12.69
CA ARG A 431 20.15 -31.03 -11.90
C ARG A 431 19.68 -32.11 -12.87
N GLY A 432 20.62 -32.91 -13.35
CA GLY A 432 20.33 -34.05 -14.23
C GLY A 432 19.71 -35.16 -13.41
N ALA A 433 18.43 -35.43 -13.63
CA ALA A 433 17.91 -36.79 -13.59
C ALA A 433 17.70 -37.19 -15.05
N ALA A 434 18.82 -37.40 -15.77
CA ALA A 434 18.78 -38.33 -16.87
C ALA A 434 18.79 -39.70 -16.19
N LEU A 435 17.63 -40.34 -16.09
CA LEU A 435 17.58 -41.76 -15.79
C LEU A 435 18.48 -42.46 -16.82
N PRO A 436 19.35 -43.41 -16.42
CA PRO A 436 20.11 -44.19 -17.38
C PRO A 436 19.12 -44.85 -18.34
N ALA A 437 19.33 -44.64 -19.65
CA ALA A 437 18.75 -45.52 -20.64
C ALA A 437 19.35 -46.91 -20.35
N ASP A 438 18.47 -47.87 -20.09
CA ASP A 438 18.83 -49.26 -19.92
C ASP A 438 19.25 -49.79 -21.30
N ASP A 439 20.54 -49.67 -21.60
CA ASP A 439 21.15 -50.26 -22.79
C ASP A 439 21.26 -51.78 -22.56
N GLY A 440 20.70 -52.52 -23.52
CA GLY A 440 20.51 -53.96 -23.44
C GLY A 440 21.77 -54.78 -23.19
N GLY A 441 21.62 -55.78 -22.32
CA GLY A 441 22.50 -56.93 -22.20
C GLY A 441 21.75 -58.21 -22.52
N SER A 442 21.96 -58.75 -23.72
CA SER A 442 21.57 -60.09 -24.12
C SER A 442 22.51 -61.13 -23.50
N VAL A 443 21.99 -62.08 -22.69
CA VAL A 443 22.63 -63.40 -22.47
C VAL A 443 21.55 -64.49 -22.23
N HIS A 444 21.52 -65.43 -23.18
CA HIS A 444 21.12 -66.85 -23.21
C HIS A 444 20.29 -67.56 -22.11
N ASP A 445 19.23 -68.22 -22.60
CA ASP A 445 18.79 -69.64 -22.47
C ASP A 445 19.01 -70.46 -21.19
N GLY A 446 17.90 -71.08 -20.73
CA GLY A 446 17.86 -72.26 -19.86
C GLY A 446 16.43 -72.74 -19.60
N ALA A 447 16.10 -73.94 -20.08
CA ALA A 447 14.75 -74.50 -20.23
C ALA A 447 14.17 -75.25 -19.00
N ALA A 448 12.85 -75.50 -19.11
CA ALA A 448 12.04 -76.61 -18.57
C ALA A 448 11.58 -76.58 -17.08
N ALA A 449 10.25 -76.60 -16.84
CA ALA A 449 9.45 -77.83 -16.72
C ALA A 449 8.01 -77.55 -16.23
N ASP A 450 7.11 -78.43 -16.67
CA ASP A 450 5.65 -78.47 -16.51
C ASP A 450 5.10 -78.54 -15.08
N HIS A 451 3.85 -78.12 -14.90
CA HIS A 451 2.80 -78.97 -14.32
C HIS A 451 1.39 -78.41 -14.63
N ALA A 452 0.57 -79.27 -15.25
CA ALA A 452 -0.85 -79.10 -15.53
C ALA A 452 -1.71 -79.91 -14.55
N SER A 453 -2.92 -79.43 -14.26
CA SER A 453 -4.18 -80.15 -13.98
C SER A 453 -5.13 -79.26 -13.16
N ASP A 454 -6.46 -79.25 -13.23
CA ASP A 454 -7.52 -79.71 -14.14
C ASP A 454 -8.87 -79.35 -13.42
N GLY A 455 -9.98 -79.27 -14.14
CA GLY A 455 -11.34 -79.48 -13.55
C GLY A 455 -12.39 -78.35 -13.68
N GLY A 456 -13.35 -78.52 -14.60
CA GLY A 456 -14.61 -77.76 -14.73
C GLY A 456 -15.62 -78.01 -13.58
N THR A 457 -16.85 -77.50 -13.55
CA THR A 457 -17.93 -77.36 -14.55
C THR A 457 -19.09 -76.52 -13.95
N GLY A 458 -20.05 -76.01 -14.77
CA GLY A 458 -21.44 -75.79 -14.31
C GLY A 458 -22.22 -74.56 -14.80
N ALA A 459 -22.86 -74.70 -15.97
CA ALA A 459 -24.17 -74.21 -16.46
C ALA A 459 -24.96 -73.01 -15.83
N ALA A 460 -25.56 -72.22 -16.73
CA ALA A 460 -26.58 -71.16 -16.55
C ALA A 460 -28.00 -71.71 -16.25
N PRO A 461 -29.05 -70.88 -16.00
CA PRO A 461 -29.74 -70.16 -17.09
C PRO A 461 -30.35 -68.76 -16.77
N ASP A 462 -30.85 -68.17 -17.86
CA ASP A 462 -31.58 -66.92 -18.17
C ASP A 462 -32.60 -66.31 -17.17
N GLY A 463 -32.84 -64.99 -17.35
CA GLY A 463 -34.05 -64.33 -16.85
C GLY A 463 -34.05 -62.79 -16.86
N ASP A 464 -34.26 -62.21 -18.04
CA ASP A 464 -35.06 -61.02 -18.42
C ASP A 464 -35.17 -59.76 -17.53
N GLY A 465 -35.15 -58.56 -18.16
CA GLY A 465 -35.78 -57.36 -17.57
C GLY A 465 -35.17 -55.97 -17.81
N SER A 466 -35.30 -55.45 -19.03
CA SER A 466 -35.67 -54.06 -19.37
C SER A 466 -34.89 -52.83 -18.82
N GLY A 467 -34.32 -52.05 -19.76
CA GLY A 467 -34.62 -50.61 -19.88
C GLY A 467 -33.46 -49.61 -19.70
N PRO A 468 -33.44 -48.48 -20.42
CA PRO A 468 -32.20 -47.94 -20.99
C PRO A 468 -31.70 -46.63 -20.35
N ALA A 469 -30.40 -46.38 -20.49
CA ALA A 469 -29.81 -45.02 -20.51
C ALA A 469 -30.23 -44.33 -21.84
N PRO A 470 -30.27 -42.99 -21.99
CA PRO A 470 -29.06 -42.16 -21.87
C PRO A 470 -29.24 -40.65 -21.58
N GLU A 471 -28.08 -39.99 -21.55
CA GLU A 471 -27.77 -38.70 -22.19
C GLU A 471 -27.81 -37.34 -21.47
N SER A 472 -26.80 -36.58 -21.88
CA SER A 472 -26.28 -35.30 -21.44
C SER A 472 -27.28 -34.13 -21.41
N ARG A 473 -27.04 -33.19 -20.49
CA ARG A 473 -27.70 -31.87 -20.53
C ARG A 473 -26.71 -30.72 -20.38
N ARG A 474 -26.29 -30.22 -21.55
CA ARG A 474 -25.83 -28.86 -21.76
C ARG A 474 -27.07 -27.97 -21.88
N GLY A 475 -27.15 -26.89 -21.10
CA GLY A 475 -28.04 -25.75 -21.37
C GLY A 475 -29.38 -25.72 -20.63
N ARG A 476 -29.49 -24.83 -19.65
CA ARG A 476 -30.67 -23.96 -19.53
C ARG A 476 -30.37 -22.71 -18.70
N ARG A 477 -30.27 -21.59 -19.42
CA ARG A 477 -30.44 -20.23 -18.92
C ARG A 477 -31.93 -19.89 -19.10
N ALA A 478 -32.43 -19.00 -18.24
CA ALA A 478 -33.69 -18.25 -18.29
C ALA A 478 -34.84 -18.73 -17.40
N GLU A 479 -35.48 -17.70 -16.82
CA GLU A 479 -36.76 -17.64 -16.11
C GLU A 479 -36.78 -17.93 -14.60
N LEU A 480 -36.50 -16.87 -13.82
CA LEU A 480 -37.27 -16.57 -12.62
C LEU A 480 -37.66 -15.09 -12.63
N ARG A 481 -38.90 -14.83 -13.09
CA ARG A 481 -39.71 -13.65 -12.75
C ARG A 481 -40.83 -14.15 -11.83
N ARG A 482 -40.88 -13.62 -10.63
CA ARG A 482 -42.11 -13.13 -9.98
C ARG A 482 -41.74 -11.94 -9.12
#